data_AF-A0A916FZG2-F1
#
_entry.id   AF-A0A916FZG2-F1
#
_cell.length_a   1.000
_cell.length_b   1.000
_cell.length_c   1.000
_cell.angle_alpha   90.00
_cell.angle_beta   90.00
_cell.angle_gamma   90.00
#
_symmetry.space_group_name_H-M   'P 1'
#
loop_
_entity.id
_entity.type
_entity.pdbx_description
1 polymer ?
#
loop_
_entity_poly.entity_id
_entity_poly.type
_entity_poly.pdbx_seq_one_letter_code
_entity_poly.pdbx_strand_id
1 'polypeptide(L)' 'MRIYDPANDVALRELILYLTLDEAKELTSGLRQMLERASVNDHIHLNDIEYSHEIILAVYDEANLKGFNERSIKLIREDR' A
#
# COMPACT_ATOMS: atom_id res chain seq x y z
N MET A 1 -6.46 -8.40 3.77
CA MET A 1 -5.43 -7.62 3.05
C MET A 1 -5.83 -7.60 1.59
N ARG A 2 -5.60 -6.50 0.88
CA ARG A 2 -5.87 -6.38 -0.55
C ARG A 2 -4.53 -6.20 -1.24
N ILE A 3 -4.24 -7.01 -2.24
CA ILE A 3 -2.99 -6.94 -3.00
C ILE A 3 -3.39 -6.67 -4.45
N TYR A 4 -2.78 -5.65 -5.05
CA TYR A 4 -3.19 -5.15 -6.36
C TYR A 4 -1.98 -4.92 -7.24
N ASP A 5 -2.07 -5.41 -8.48
CA ASP A 5 -1.12 -5.13 -9.54
C ASP A 5 -1.67 -3.96 -10.39
N PRO A 6 -1.11 -2.74 -10.24
CA PRO A 6 -1.58 -1.57 -10.98
C PRO A 6 -1.26 -1.63 -12.48
N ALA A 7 -0.24 -2.38 -12.89
CA ALA A 7 0.15 -2.48 -14.29
C ALA A 7 -0.83 -3.33 -15.10
N ASN A 8 -1.37 -4.39 -14.49
CA ASN A 8 -2.30 -5.32 -15.13
C ASN A 8 -3.77 -5.13 -14.72
N ASP A 9 -4.06 -4.22 -13.79
CA ASP A 9 -5.41 -3.97 -13.25
C ASP A 9 -6.08 -5.22 -12.63
N VAL A 10 -5.29 -6.03 -11.91
CA VAL A 10 -5.75 -7.30 -11.30
C VAL A 10 -5.45 -7.37 -9.80
N ALA A 11 -6.36 -8.00 -9.06
CA ALA A 11 -6.12 -8.36 -7.66
C ALA A 11 -5.27 -9.64 -7.58
N LEU A 12 -4.32 -9.66 -6.65
CA LEU A 12 -3.43 -10.80 -6.40
C LEU A 12 -3.83 -11.49 -5.09
N ARG A 13 -3.66 -12.81 -5.04
CA ARG A 13 -3.93 -13.60 -3.82
C ARG A 13 -2.72 -13.73 -2.91
N GLU A 14 -1.53 -13.71 -3.48
CA GLU A 14 -0.27 -13.96 -2.79
C GLU A 14 0.79 -13.01 -3.34
N LEU A 15 1.73 -12.61 -2.48
CA LEU A 15 2.87 -11.77 -2.82
C LEU A 15 4.05 -12.14 -1.92
N ILE A 16 5.24 -12.19 -2.48
CA ILE A 16 6.50 -12.28 -1.74
C ILE A 16 7.27 -10.99 -1.98
N LEU A 17 7.68 -10.33 -0.89
CA LEU A 17 8.52 -9.13 -0.94
C LEU A 17 9.94 -9.50 -0.51
N TYR A 18 10.91 -9.21 -1.37
CA TYR A 18 12.33 -9.31 -1.07
C TYR A 18 12.86 -7.90 -0.84
N LEU A 19 13.16 -7.59 0.42
CA LEU A 19 13.66 -6.29 0.81
C LEU A 19 15.09 -6.45 1.32
N THR A 20 15.96 -5.54 0.89
CA THR A 20 17.21 -5.26 1.59
C THR A 20 16.91 -4.74 3.00
N LEU A 21 17.94 -4.73 3.85
CA LEU A 21 17.79 -4.22 5.21
C LEU A 21 17.34 -2.75 5.25
N ASP A 22 17.79 -1.92 4.32
CA ASP A 22 17.45 -0.50 4.31
C ASP A 22 16.04 -0.25 3.79
N GLU A 23 15.61 -0.96 2.75
CA GLU A 23 14.21 -0.95 2.29
C GLU A 23 13.26 -1.42 3.40
N ALA A 24 13.65 -2.44 4.18
CA ALA A 24 12.86 -2.90 5.33
C ALA A 24 12.76 -1.85 6.46
N LYS A 25 13.82 -1.07 6.69
CA LYS A 25 13.79 0.06 7.64
C LYS A 25 12.90 1.18 7.14
N GLU A 26 12.98 1.52 5.86
CA GLU A 26 12.13 2.55 5.25
C GLU A 26 10.65 2.16 5.33
N LEU A 27 10.31 0.92 4.99
CA LEU A 27 8.96 0.39 5.15
C LEU A 27 8.49 0.51 6.62
N THR A 28 9.34 0.13 7.56
CA THR A 28 9.02 0.23 9.01
C THR A 28 8.78 1.68 9.43
N SER A 29 9.64 2.60 8.98
CA SER A 29 9.53 4.03 9.29
C SER A 29 8.25 4.63 8.72
N GLY A 30 7.96 4.38 7.45
CA GLY A 30 6.74 4.84 6.79
C GLY A 30 5.48 4.30 7.46
N LEU A 31 5.44 3.01 7.79
CA LEU A 31 4.30 2.41 8.48
C LEU A 31 4.08 3.03 9.87
N ARG A 32 5.15 3.25 10.65
CA ARG A 32 5.05 3.93 11.95
C ARG A 32 4.47 5.34 11.80
N GLN A 33 4.96 6.10 10.83
CA GLN A 33 4.47 7.45 10.58
C GLN A 33 2.96 7.47 10.25
N MET A 34 2.49 6.54 9.41
CA MET A 34 1.07 6.43 9.08
C MET A 34 0.21 6.08 10.30
N LEU A 35 0.69 5.16 11.15
CA LEU A 35 -0.01 4.75 12.36
C LEU A 35 -0.06 5.85 13.43
N GLU A 36 1.02 6.62 13.60
CA GLU A 36 1.13 7.66 14.62
C GLU A 36 0.32 8.93 14.27
N ARG A 37 0.20 9.26 12.97
CA ARG A 37 -0.47 10.49 12.53
C ARG A 37 -1.99 10.36 12.44
N ALA A 38 -2.54 9.15 12.56
CA ALA A 38 -3.96 8.88 12.33
C ALA A 38 -4.49 9.51 11.03
N SER A 39 -3.64 9.68 10.01
CA SER A 39 -4.06 10.11 8.68
C SER A 39 -4.71 8.93 7.98
N VAL A 40 -5.97 8.69 8.36
CA VAL A 40 -6.83 7.72 7.70
C VAL A 40 -6.90 8.12 6.22
N ASN A 41 -6.48 7.22 5.32
CA ASN A 41 -6.40 7.40 3.85
C ASN A 41 -5.12 8.07 3.33
N ASP A 42 -4.02 7.91 4.05
CA ASP A 42 -2.68 8.22 3.55
C ASP A 42 -2.04 6.99 2.89
N HIS A 43 -1.01 7.23 2.07
CA HIS A 43 -0.22 6.18 1.44
C HIS A 43 1.25 6.57 1.39
N ILE A 44 2.12 5.56 1.43
CA ILE A 44 3.56 5.70 1.26
C ILE A 44 3.99 4.99 0.00
N HIS A 45 5.02 5.53 -0.63
CA HIS A 45 5.72 4.94 -1.76
C HIS A 45 7.11 4.52 -1.29
N LEU A 46 7.43 3.24 -1.41
CA LEU A 46 8.76 2.70 -1.19
C LEU A 46 9.34 2.34 -2.54
N ASN A 47 10.51 2.89 -2.88
CA ASN A 47 11.20 2.60 -4.14
C ASN A 47 12.55 1.93 -3.84
N ASP A 48 13.01 1.11 -4.76
CA ASP A 48 14.41 0.65 -4.73
C ASP A 48 15.37 1.80 -5.12
N ILE A 49 16.67 1.59 -4.92
CA ILE A 49 17.69 2.62 -5.17
C ILE A 49 17.72 3.09 -6.64
N GLU A 50 17.30 2.23 -7.57
CA GLU A 50 17.25 2.51 -9.00
C GLU A 50 15.90 3.08 -9.47
N TYR A 51 14.90 3.18 -8.59
CA TYR A 51 13.52 3.56 -8.91
C TYR A 51 12.88 2.70 -10.02
N SER A 52 13.29 1.43 -10.08
CA SER A 52 12.80 0.44 -11.02
C SER A 52 11.65 -0.38 -10.43
N HIS A 53 11.57 -0.47 -9.10
CA HIS A 53 10.51 -1.16 -8.38
C HIS A 53 9.86 -0.24 -7.35
N GLU A 54 8.54 -0.30 -7.25
CA GLU A 54 7.77 0.47 -6.28
C GLU A 54 6.80 -0.43 -5.50
N ILE A 55 6.72 -0.19 -4.20
CA ILE A 55 5.67 -0.72 -3.32
C ILE A 55 4.87 0.47 -2.80
N ILE A 56 3.57 0.49 -3.11
CA ILE A 56 2.63 1.47 -2.55
C ILE A 56 1.88 0.81 -1.41
N LEU A 57 1.98 1.38 -0.21
CA LEU A 57 1.25 0.90 0.97
C LEU A 57 0.28 1.98 1.45
N ALA A 58 -0.99 1.59 1.62
CA ALA A 58 -2.04 2.47 2.09
C ALA A 58 -2.69 1.87 3.36
N VAL A 59 -2.99 2.72 4.33
CA VAL A 59 -3.79 2.36 5.52
C VAL A 59 -5.15 3.04 5.39
N TYR A 60 -6.20 2.24 5.48
CA TYR A 60 -7.57 2.69 5.27
C TYR A 60 -8.47 2.29 6.45
N ASP A 61 -9.50 3.11 6.68
CA ASP A 61 -10.64 2.74 7.51
C ASP A 61 -11.78 2.32 6.59
N GLU A 62 -12.30 1.09 6.74
CA GLU A 62 -13.42 0.58 5.95
C GLU A 62 -14.68 1.47 6.09
N ALA A 63 -14.85 2.15 7.22
CA ALA A 63 -15.95 3.08 7.45
C ALA A 63 -15.78 4.41 6.73
N ASN A 64 -14.55 4.77 6.33
CA ASN A 64 -14.23 6.06 5.72
C ASN A 64 -13.16 5.94 4.63
N LEU A 65 -13.60 5.62 3.40
CA LEU A 65 -12.73 5.53 2.23
C LEU A 65 -12.58 6.85 1.46
N LYS A 66 -12.86 7.99 2.08
CA LYS A 66 -12.80 9.30 1.42
C LYS A 66 -11.36 9.63 1.00
N GLY A 67 -11.13 9.87 -0.29
CA GLY A 67 -9.81 10.20 -0.84
C GLY A 67 -9.21 9.05 -1.66
N PHE A 68 -9.72 7.83 -1.52
CA PHE A 68 -9.42 6.75 -2.46
C PHE A 68 -10.18 6.95 -3.78
N ASN A 69 -9.56 6.55 -4.88
CA ASN A 69 -10.24 6.50 -6.17
C ASN A 69 -11.28 5.36 -6.23
N GLU A 70 -12.19 5.41 -7.20
CA GLU A 70 -13.28 4.43 -7.34
C GLU A 70 -12.79 2.98 -7.47
N ARG A 71 -11.65 2.78 -8.15
CA ARG A 71 -11.07 1.45 -8.36
C ARG A 71 -10.56 0.85 -7.06
N SER A 72 -9.81 1.63 -6.27
CA SER A 72 -9.33 1.23 -4.95
C SER A 72 -10.50 0.96 -3.99
N ILE A 73 -11.54 1.79 -4.02
CA ILE A 73 -12.77 1.56 -3.23
C ILE A 73 -13.43 0.24 -3.60
N LYS A 74 -13.53 -0.05 -4.90
CA LYS A 74 -14.08 -1.32 -5.41
C LYS A 74 -13.27 -2.51 -4.90
N LEU A 75 -11.94 -2.45 -5.02
CA LEU A 75 -11.02 -3.49 -4.54
C LEU A 75 -11.17 -3.72 -3.04
N ILE A 76 -11.16 -2.64 -2.23
CA ILE A 76 -11.29 -2.73 -0.78
C ILE A 76 -12.59 -3.43 -0.38
N ARG A 77 -13.70 -3.12 -1.05
CA ARG A 77 -15.04 -3.62 -0.72
C ARG A 77 -15.33 -5.03 -1.24
N GLU A 78 -14.86 -5.35 -2.44
CA GLU A 78 -15.25 -6.57 -3.16
C GLU A 78 -14.26 -7.72 -3.02
N ASP A 79 -12.96 -7.44 -2.90
CA ASP A 79 -11.91 -8.45 -2.84
C ASP A 79 -11.71 -8.96 -1.40
N ARG A 80 -12.74 -9.60 -0.81
CA ARG A 80 -12.77 -9.97 0.62
C ARG A 80 -11.85 -11.12 1.03
#